data_AF-A0A2P8QGS8-F1
#
_entry.id   AF-A0A2P8QGS8-F1
#
_cell.length_a   1.000
_cell.length_b   1.000
_cell.length_c   1.000
_cell.angle_alpha   90.00
_cell.angle_beta   90.00
_cell.angle_gamma   90.00
#
_symmetry.space_group_name_H-M   'P 1'
#
loop_
_entity.id
_entity.type
_entity.pdbx_description
1 polymer ?
#
loop_
_entity_poly.entity_id
_entity_poly.type
_entity_poly.pdbx_seq_one_letter_code
_entity_poly.pdbx_strand_id
1 'polypeptide(L)'
;MLKRDTQGKFTLKNDNYRQVRSLRLTDETWKAIGIAAECSGLTRADYLEQIVKDRVLPSITRHDDSPPPHITRDEEHDRITDPVIAEQSVMLKRVAALEILRDRVMSELKLGKQAPGYKTAQKALNRFIAELKASL
;
A
#
# COMPACT_ATOMS: atom_id res chain seq x y z
N MET A 1 -12.52 -38.72 -0.01
CA MET A 1 -11.44 -39.19 -0.92
C MET A 1 -11.40 -38.26 -2.13
N LEU A 2 -10.40 -37.38 -2.22
CA LEU A 2 -10.18 -36.61 -3.45
C LEU A 2 -9.59 -37.54 -4.51
N LYS A 3 -10.27 -37.64 -5.66
CA LYS A 3 -9.76 -38.40 -6.82
C LYS A 3 -8.56 -37.64 -7.40
N ARG A 4 -7.45 -38.36 -7.59
CA ARG A 4 -6.30 -37.87 -8.37
C ARG A 4 -6.69 -37.93 -9.84
N ASP A 5 -6.46 -36.85 -10.58
CA ASP A 5 -6.43 -36.93 -12.03
C ASP A 5 -5.00 -37.15 -12.50
N THR A 6 -4.91 -37.83 -13.64
CA THR A 6 -3.75 -38.48 -14.21
C THR A 6 -2.58 -37.53 -14.50
N GLN A 7 -1.36 -38.05 -14.36
CA GLN A 7 -0.08 -37.40 -14.71
C GLN A 7 0.52 -36.41 -13.67
N GLY A 8 0.49 -36.75 -12.37
CA GLY A 8 1.48 -36.21 -11.41
C GLY A 8 1.58 -34.69 -11.30
N LYS A 9 0.55 -33.93 -11.71
CA LYS A 9 0.49 -32.49 -11.60
C LYS A 9 -0.53 -32.11 -10.54
N PHE A 10 -0.10 -31.27 -9.59
CA PHE A 10 -0.98 -30.67 -8.61
C PHE A 10 -2.05 -29.85 -9.33
N THR A 11 -3.31 -30.00 -8.90
CA THR A 11 -4.42 -29.16 -9.36
C THR A 11 -4.07 -27.69 -9.16
N LEU A 12 -4.25 -26.88 -10.20
CA LEU A 12 -4.10 -25.42 -10.10
C LEU A 12 -5.08 -24.92 -9.03
N LYS A 13 -4.55 -24.29 -7.97
CA LYS A 13 -5.34 -23.79 -6.84
C LYS A 13 -6.13 -22.51 -7.16
N ASN A 14 -5.96 -21.92 -8.34
CA ASN A 14 -6.76 -20.78 -8.81
C ASN A 14 -6.57 -20.57 -10.32
N ASP A 15 -7.68 -20.33 -11.04
CA ASP A 15 -7.73 -20.01 -12.48
C ASP A 15 -7.37 -18.54 -12.79
N ASN A 16 -7.01 -17.74 -11.78
CA ASN A 16 -6.63 -16.35 -11.97
C ASN A 16 -5.16 -16.24 -12.42
N TYR A 17 -4.91 -16.53 -13.69
CA TYR A 17 -3.65 -16.19 -14.35
C TYR A 17 -3.49 -14.66 -14.43
N ARG A 18 -2.92 -14.05 -13.39
CA ARG A 18 -2.51 -12.64 -13.49
C ARG A 18 -1.33 -12.52 -14.45
N GLN A 19 -1.39 -11.55 -15.35
CA GLN A 19 -0.28 -11.29 -16.25
C GLN A 19 0.88 -10.69 -15.45
N VAL A 20 1.99 -11.41 -15.35
CA VAL A 20 3.20 -10.97 -14.62
C VAL A 20 4.22 -10.33 -15.55
N ARG A 21 5.05 -9.45 -15.00
CA ARG A 21 6.18 -8.78 -15.66
C ARG A 21 7.40 -8.81 -14.74
N SER A 22 8.59 -8.74 -15.33
CA SER A 22 9.85 -8.63 -14.59
C SER A 22 10.30 -7.18 -14.52
N LEU A 23 10.74 -6.74 -13.35
CA LEU A 23 11.28 -5.41 -13.10
C LEU A 23 12.74 -5.54 -12.64
N ARG A 24 13.64 -4.71 -13.17
CA ARG A 24 15.04 -4.65 -12.72
C ARG A 24 15.20 -3.52 -11.71
N LEU A 25 15.80 -3.81 -10.57
CA LEU A 25 16.02 -2.89 -9.46
C LEU A 25 17.41 -3.12 -8.87
N THR A 26 17.92 -2.15 -8.12
CA THR A 26 19.09 -2.38 -7.27
C THR A 26 18.69 -3.22 -6.06
N ASP A 27 19.66 -3.91 -5.45
CA ASP A 27 19.42 -4.74 -4.26
C ASP A 27 18.86 -3.91 -3.10
N GLU A 28 19.38 -2.70 -2.90
CA GLU A 28 18.92 -1.77 -1.88
C GLU A 28 17.45 -1.37 -2.09
N THR A 29 17.04 -1.09 -3.33
CA THR A 29 15.64 -0.79 -3.64
C THR A 29 14.74 -2.00 -3.45
N TRP A 30 15.18 -3.19 -3.85
CA TRP A 30 14.40 -4.42 -3.64
C TRP A 30 14.19 -4.74 -2.16
N LYS A 31 15.21 -4.53 -1.33
CA LYS A 31 15.15 -4.68 0.12
C LYS A 31 14.19 -3.67 0.76
N ALA A 32 14.28 -2.40 0.36
CA ALA A 32 13.38 -1.36 0.85
C ALA A 32 11.91 -1.66 0.53
N ILE A 33 11.61 -2.13 -0.69
CA ILE A 33 10.26 -2.57 -1.08
C ILE A 33 9.79 -3.75 -0.23
N GLY A 34 10.69 -4.70 0.07
CA GLY A 34 10.40 -5.82 0.96
C GLY A 34 9.93 -5.37 2.34
N ILE A 35 10.71 -4.50 2.98
CA ILE A 35 10.39 -3.97 4.32
C ILE A 35 9.06 -3.23 4.28
N ALA A 36 8.84 -2.38 3.28
CA ALA A 36 7.60 -1.59 3.17
C ALA A 36 6.35 -2.46 2.94
N ALA A 37 6.47 -3.51 2.14
CA ALA A 37 5.42 -4.48 1.91
C ALA A 37 5.09 -5.27 3.19
N GLU A 38 6.12 -5.73 3.92
CA GLU A 38 5.97 -6.44 5.20
C GLU A 38 5.30 -5.56 6.27
N CYS A 39 5.69 -4.29 6.38
CA CYS A 39 5.02 -3.32 7.27
C CYS A 39 3.54 -3.12 6.92
N SER A 40 3.15 -3.39 5.67
CA SER A 40 1.77 -3.28 5.20
C SER A 40 1.02 -4.62 5.22
N GLY A 41 1.69 -5.72 5.60
CA GLY A 41 1.13 -7.07 5.56
C GLY A 41 0.85 -7.60 4.15
N LEU A 42 1.52 -7.05 3.13
CA LEU A 42 1.31 -7.37 1.72
C LEU A 42 2.49 -8.14 1.13
N THR A 43 2.24 -8.86 0.04
CA THR A 43 3.36 -9.34 -0.77
C THR A 43 4.02 -8.16 -1.50
N ARG A 44 5.31 -8.28 -1.84
CA ARG A 44 6.00 -7.24 -2.62
C ARG A 44 5.26 -6.88 -3.91
N ALA A 45 4.65 -7.87 -4.57
CA ALA A 45 3.87 -7.67 -5.79
C ALA A 45 2.60 -6.86 -5.51
N ASP A 46 1.84 -7.25 -4.49
CA ASP A 46 0.58 -6.57 -4.17
C ASP A 46 0.82 -5.17 -3.63
N TYR A 47 1.93 -4.96 -2.92
CA TYR A 47 2.40 -3.64 -2.50
C TYR A 47 2.72 -2.74 -3.70
N LEU A 48 3.42 -3.27 -4.72
CA LEU A 48 3.69 -2.51 -5.96
C LEU A 48 2.40 -2.18 -6.72
N GLU A 49 1.47 -3.12 -6.85
CA GLU A 49 0.17 -2.86 -7.45
C GLU A 49 -0.62 -1.83 -6.65
N GLN A 50 -0.58 -1.88 -5.33
CA GLN A 50 -1.25 -0.92 -4.47
C GLN A 50 -0.65 0.48 -4.61
N ILE A 51 0.68 0.62 -4.67
CA ILE A 51 1.32 1.92 -4.90
C ILE A 51 0.84 2.52 -6.23
N VAL A 52 0.74 1.70 -7.28
CA VAL A 52 0.26 2.18 -8.58
C VAL A 52 -1.23 2.55 -8.49
N LYS A 53 -2.08 1.70 -7.89
CA LYS A 53 -3.52 1.98 -7.71
C LYS A 53 -3.75 3.25 -6.88
N ASP A 54 -2.99 3.44 -5.81
CA ASP A 54 -3.04 4.63 -4.96
C ASP A 54 -2.52 5.88 -5.69
N ARG A 55 -1.63 5.72 -6.69
CA ARG A 55 -1.11 6.81 -7.56
C ARG A 55 -1.95 7.08 -8.81
N VAL A 56 -2.92 6.23 -9.14
CA VAL A 56 -3.83 6.40 -10.30
C VAL A 56 -4.97 7.38 -9.97
N LEU A 57 -5.00 7.98 -8.78
CA LEU A 57 -5.67 9.27 -8.57
C LEU A 57 -4.86 10.40 -9.25
N PRO A 58 -5.52 11.38 -9.90
CA PRO A 58 -5.03 11.99 -11.13
C PRO A 58 -3.82 12.88 -10.88
N SER A 59 -2.64 12.42 -11.31
CA SER A 59 -1.51 13.31 -11.54
C SER A 59 -1.78 14.14 -12.80
N ILE A 60 -2.35 15.33 -12.60
CA ILE A 60 -2.35 16.44 -13.56
C ILE A 60 -0.90 16.78 -13.90
N THR A 61 -0.50 16.48 -15.14
CA THR A 61 0.50 17.12 -16.03
C THR A 61 1.34 16.07 -16.77
N ARG A 62 0.93 15.76 -18.00
CA ARG A 62 1.76 15.91 -19.21
C ARG A 62 0.83 16.17 -20.41
N HIS A 63 0.40 17.42 -20.56
CA HIS A 63 0.23 17.95 -21.92
C HIS A 63 1.60 18.47 -22.31
N ASP A 64 2.18 17.85 -23.33
CA ASP A 64 3.00 18.53 -24.34
C ASP A 64 3.07 17.58 -25.54
N ASP A 65 2.13 17.81 -26.46
CA ASP A 65 2.18 17.63 -27.91
C ASP A 65 3.32 16.76 -28.48
N SER A 66 3.08 15.45 -28.57
CA SER A 66 3.62 14.64 -29.68
C SER A 66 2.84 13.33 -29.78
N PRO A 67 2.28 12.97 -30.95
CA PRO A 67 1.33 11.87 -31.06
C PRO A 67 2.03 10.50 -31.00
N PRO A 68 1.60 9.57 -30.14
CA PRO A 68 1.87 8.15 -30.36
C PRO A 68 0.86 7.61 -31.38
N PRO A 69 1.25 6.65 -32.24
CA PRO A 69 0.35 6.11 -33.24
C PRO A 69 -0.76 5.29 -32.59
N HIS A 70 -2.00 5.72 -32.87
CA HIS A 70 -3.26 5.00 -32.76
C HIS A 70 -3.17 3.54 -33.25
N ILE A 71 -3.88 2.61 -32.61
CA ILE A 71 -4.95 1.80 -33.25
C ILE A 71 -6.02 1.36 -32.22
N THR A 72 -7.28 1.72 -32.52
CA THR A 72 -8.60 1.11 -32.16
C THR A 72 -9.25 1.24 -30.77
N ARG A 73 -10.26 2.15 -30.76
CA ARG A 73 -11.72 1.98 -30.53
C ARG A 73 -12.29 2.10 -29.11
N ASP A 74 -13.25 3.04 -29.03
CA ASP A 74 -14.05 3.53 -27.91
C ASP A 74 -14.89 2.46 -27.22
N GLU A 75 -15.13 2.62 -25.91
CA GLU A 75 -16.49 2.61 -25.31
C GLU A 75 -16.50 3.47 -24.02
N GLU A 76 -17.41 4.46 -23.99
CA GLU A 76 -17.75 5.35 -22.87
C GLU A 76 -18.29 4.57 -21.67
N HIS A 77 -17.96 4.95 -20.43
CA HIS A 77 -18.86 4.78 -19.28
C HIS A 77 -18.62 5.89 -18.24
N ASP A 78 -19.56 6.82 -18.20
CA ASP A 78 -19.80 7.74 -17.07
C ASP A 78 -19.87 6.97 -15.74
N ARG A 79 -19.22 7.52 -14.70
CA ARG A 79 -19.61 7.31 -13.29
C ARG A 79 -19.01 8.38 -12.40
N ILE A 80 -19.82 9.43 -12.22
CA ILE A 80 -19.76 10.40 -11.13
C ILE A 80 -19.58 9.64 -9.81
N THR A 81 -18.49 9.91 -9.07
CA THR A 81 -18.36 9.45 -7.69
C THR A 81 -17.86 10.60 -6.84
N ASP A 82 -18.64 10.93 -5.81
CA ASP A 82 -18.56 12.17 -5.05
C ASP A 82 -17.20 12.37 -4.32
N PRO A 83 -16.64 13.60 -4.32
CA PRO A 83 -15.31 13.92 -3.80
C PRO A 83 -15.16 13.72 -2.28
N VAL A 84 -16.26 13.62 -1.53
CA VAL A 84 -16.25 13.57 -0.05
C VAL A 84 -15.76 12.22 0.49
N ILE A 85 -15.98 11.12 -0.23
CA ILE A 85 -15.64 9.77 0.23
C ILE A 85 -14.13 9.48 0.06
N ALA A 86 -13.51 10.07 -0.97
CA ALA A 86 -12.10 9.87 -1.27
C ALA A 86 -11.18 10.52 -0.21
N GLU A 87 -11.52 11.73 0.26
CA GLU A 87 -10.73 12.44 1.28
C GLU A 87 -10.75 11.72 2.63
N GLN A 88 -11.91 11.20 3.06
CA GLN A 88 -12.04 10.43 4.31
C GLN A 88 -11.22 9.13 4.27
N SER A 89 -11.23 8.42 3.14
CA SER A 89 -10.45 7.19 2.96
C SER A 89 -8.94 7.45 3.05
N VAL A 90 -8.47 8.53 2.43
CA VAL A 90 -7.05 8.95 2.47
C VAL A 90 -6.64 9.39 3.87
N MET A 91 -7.50 10.13 4.58
CA MET A 91 -7.25 10.57 5.96
C MET A 91 -7.13 9.36 6.91
N LEU A 92 -8.02 8.37 6.79
CA LEU A 92 -7.97 7.13 7.58
C LEU A 92 -6.67 6.35 7.37
N LYS A 93 -6.18 6.24 6.12
CA LYS A 93 -4.90 5.58 5.81
C LYS A 93 -3.71 6.30 6.46
N ARG A 94 -3.68 7.63 6.45
CA ARG A 94 -2.62 8.42 7.09
C ARG A 94 -2.63 8.25 8.61
N VAL A 95 -3.81 8.23 9.21
CA VAL A 95 -3.98 7.99 10.65
C VAL A 95 -3.44 6.63 11.08
N ALA A 96 -3.78 5.57 10.34
CA ALA A 96 -3.28 4.22 10.63
C ALA A 96 -1.75 4.14 10.53
N ALA A 97 -1.15 4.81 9.53
CA ALA A 97 0.31 4.84 9.37
C ALA A 97 1.03 5.52 10.56
N LEU A 98 0.45 6.58 11.13
CA LEU A 98 1.00 7.26 12.31
C LEU A 98 1.01 6.35 13.55
N GLU A 99 -0.03 5.52 13.71
CA GLU A 99 -0.14 4.58 14.84
C GLU A 99 0.89 3.45 14.73
N ILE A 100 1.12 2.93 13.51
CA ILE A 100 2.18 1.95 13.24
C ILE A 100 3.56 2.56 13.56
N LEU A 101 3.80 3.81 13.16
CA LEU A 101 5.07 4.49 13.41
C LEU A 101 5.32 4.68 14.93
N ARG A 102 4.30 5.03 15.70
CA ARG A 102 4.39 5.08 17.17
C ARG A 102 4.87 3.74 17.72
N ASP A 103 4.24 2.64 17.31
CA ASP A 103 4.56 1.32 17.87
C ASP A 103 5.99 0.89 17.52
N ARG A 104 6.47 1.25 16.33
CA ARG A 104 7.88 1.09 15.94
C ARG A 104 8.82 1.88 16.84
N VAL A 105 8.59 3.18 17.03
CA VAL A 105 9.42 4.03 17.90
C VAL A 105 9.43 3.48 19.33
N MET A 106 8.28 3.05 19.85
CA MET A 106 8.17 2.43 21.17
C MET A 106 8.98 1.12 21.28
N SER A 107 9.08 0.33 20.20
CA SER A 107 9.92 -0.87 20.16
C SER A 107 11.41 -0.57 20.14
N GLU A 108 11.82 0.50 19.45
CA GLU A 108 13.23 0.93 19.33
C GLU A 108 13.77 1.49 20.66
N LEU A 109 12.91 2.13 21.46
CA LEU A 109 13.26 2.66 22.78
C LEU A 109 13.61 1.55 23.79
N LYS A 110 13.25 0.28 23.52
CA LYS A 110 13.53 -0.90 24.38
C LYS A 110 13.14 -0.70 25.85
N LEU A 111 12.14 0.13 26.13
CA LEU A 111 11.67 0.40 27.47
C LEU A 111 10.69 -0.70 27.91
N GLY A 112 10.81 -1.17 29.15
CA GLY A 112 9.81 -2.07 29.72
C GLY A 112 8.45 -1.39 29.81
N LYS A 113 7.36 -2.10 29.51
CA LYS A 113 5.98 -1.54 29.50
C LYS A 113 5.55 -0.89 30.82
N GLN A 114 6.18 -1.29 31.94
CA GLN A 114 5.93 -0.74 33.27
C GLN A 114 6.88 0.42 33.65
N ALA A 115 7.92 0.67 32.85
CA ALA A 115 8.87 1.73 33.11
C ALA A 115 8.18 3.10 32.98
N PRO A 116 8.49 4.06 33.88
CA PRO A 116 7.92 5.40 33.80
C PRO A 116 8.26 6.08 32.47
N GLY A 117 9.47 5.87 31.95
CA GLY A 117 9.88 6.38 30.64
C GLY A 117 9.01 5.87 29.48
N TYR A 118 8.56 4.62 29.53
CA TYR A 118 7.69 4.04 28.50
C TYR A 118 6.36 4.80 28.45
N LYS A 119 5.74 5.01 29.62
CA LYS A 119 4.45 5.71 29.73
C LYS A 119 4.57 7.17 29.27
N THR A 120 5.65 7.85 29.64
CA THR A 120 5.90 9.23 29.23
C THR A 120 6.08 9.35 27.71
N ALA A 121 6.91 8.49 27.10
CA ALA A 121 7.12 8.48 25.66
C ALA A 121 5.82 8.16 24.90
N GLN A 122 5.08 7.14 25.36
CA GLN A 122 3.81 6.75 24.75
C GLN A 122 2.79 7.89 24.80
N LYS A 123 2.69 8.59 25.95
CA LYS A 123 1.80 9.74 26.11
C LYS A 123 2.18 10.89 25.19
N ALA A 124 3.46 11.22 25.09
CA ALA A 124 3.96 12.27 24.21
C ALA A 124 3.67 11.97 22.74
N LEU A 125 3.94 10.74 22.29
CA LEU A 125 3.65 10.31 20.91
C LEU A 125 2.15 10.32 20.60
N ASN A 126 1.31 9.84 21.51
CA ASN A 126 -0.14 9.89 21.32
C ASN A 126 -0.66 11.33 21.22
N ARG A 127 -0.11 12.25 22.03
CA ARG A 127 -0.44 13.67 21.95
C ARG A 127 -0.04 14.26 20.60
N PHE A 128 1.19 14.00 20.16
CA PHE A 128 1.70 14.46 18.87
C PHE A 128 0.82 13.97 17.70
N ILE A 129 0.43 12.68 17.72
CA ILE A 129 -0.48 12.13 16.72
C ILE A 129 -1.85 12.82 16.77
N ALA A 130 -2.38 13.11 17.94
CA ALA A 130 -3.66 13.83 18.06
C ALA A 130 -3.58 15.26 17.49
N GLU A 131 -2.48 15.98 17.72
CA GLU A 131 -2.25 17.31 17.16
C GLU A 131 -2.13 17.27 15.62
N LEU A 132 -1.48 16.24 15.07
CA LEU A 132 -1.44 16.00 13.61
C LEU A 132 -2.81 15.69 13.05
N LYS A 133 -3.62 14.84 13.72
CA LYS A 133 -4.99 14.52 13.29
C LYS A 133 -5.91 15.74 13.26
N ALA A 134 -5.69 16.70 14.17
CA ALA A 134 -6.47 17.93 14.23
C ALA A 134 -6.03 18.98 13.20
N SER A 135 -4.81 18.84 12.65
CA SER A 135 -4.23 19.77 11.67
C SER A 135 -4.32 19.29 10.22
N LEU A 136 -4.91 18.10 10.01
CA LEU A 136 -5.13 17.43 8.72
C LEU A 136 -6.59 17.51 8.33
#